data_AF-A0A1Z8NBB0-F1
#
_entry.id   AF-A0A1Z8NBB0-F1
#
_cell.length_a   1.000
_cell.length_b   1.000
_cell.length_c   1.000
_cell.angle_alpha   90.00
_cell.angle_beta   90.00
_cell.angle_gamma   90.00
#
_symmetry.space_group_name_H-M   'P 1'
#
loop_
_entity.id
_entity.type
_entity.pdbx_description
1 polymer ?
#
loop_
_entity_poly.entity_id
_entity_poly.type
_entity_poly.pdbx_seq_one_letter_code
_entity_poly.pdbx_strand_id
1 'polypeptide(L)' 'MFVNGSLDGHMMTDGLSKCLKAKREAERNLSQGRENVIRYECGQVKAELRPDSEGNLKIYKILEDKY' A
#
# COMPACT_ATOMS: atom_id res chain seq x y z
N MET A 1 -0.42 -2.34 2.51
CA MET A 1 0.15 -2.90 3.74
C MET A 1 -0.95 -3.68 4.41
N PHE A 2 -0.72 -4.97 4.59
CA PHE A 2 -1.63 -5.84 5.30
C PHE A 2 -1.08 -6.11 6.69
N VAL A 3 -1.92 -5.99 7.72
CA VAL A 3 -1.60 -6.32 9.10
C VAL A 3 -2.59 -7.37 9.55
N ASN A 4 -2.09 -8.54 9.96
CA ASN A 4 -2.91 -9.67 10.40
C ASN A 4 -3.99 -10.08 9.37
N GLY A 5 -3.65 -10.04 8.08
CA GLY A 5 -4.54 -10.37 6.96
C GLY A 5 -5.53 -9.28 6.55
N SER A 6 -5.58 -8.14 7.26
CA SER A 6 -6.45 -7.00 6.93
C SER A 6 -5.64 -5.88 6.27
N LEU A 7 -6.21 -5.24 5.25
CA LEU A 7 -5.59 -4.07 4.61
C LEU A 7 -5.63 -2.87 5.57
N ASP A 8 -4.49 -2.60 6.21
CA ASP A 8 -4.36 -1.55 7.23
C ASP A 8 -3.95 -0.20 6.60
N GLY A 9 -3.14 -0.23 5.54
CA GLY A 9 -2.64 0.98 4.90
C GLY A 9 -2.45 0.83 3.40
N HIS A 10 -2.76 1.88 2.66
CA HIS A 10 -2.53 1.99 1.22
C HIS A 10 -1.77 3.27 0.90
N MET A 11 -0.92 3.22 -0.12
CA MET A 11 -0.15 4.37 -0.57
C MET A 11 -0.14 4.37 -2.10
N MET A 12 -0.42 5.53 -2.71
CA MET A 12 -0.25 5.70 -4.14
C MET A 12 1.23 5.84 -4.47
N THR A 13 1.63 5.18 -5.56
CA THR A 13 2.99 5.29 -6.08
C THR A 13 2.94 5.52 -7.58
N ASP A 14 3.84 6.35 -8.09
CA ASP A 14 3.97 6.69 -9.52
C ASP A 14 4.32 5.48 -10.41
N GLY A 15 4.71 4.35 -9.83
CA GLY A 15 5.06 3.16 -10.61
C GLY A 15 5.41 1.94 -9.78
N LEU A 16 5.23 0.78 -10.40
CA LEU A 16 5.43 -0.53 -9.78
C LEU A 16 6.88 -0.73 -9.30
N SER A 17 7.86 -0.18 -10.04
CA SER A 17 9.27 -0.18 -9.68
C SER A 17 9.55 0.49 -8.33
N LYS A 18 8.87 1.62 -8.07
CA LYS A 18 9.00 2.38 -6.81
C LYS A 18 8.32 1.65 -5.66
N CYS A 19 7.16 1.05 -5.91
CA CYS A 19 6.49 0.18 -4.93
C CYS A 19 7.37 -1.01 -4.54
N LEU A 20 7.96 -1.73 -5.51
CA LEU A 20 8.79 -2.90 -5.23
C LEU A 20 10.07 -2.55 -4.44
N LYS A 21 10.68 -1.39 -4.71
CA LYS A 21 11.81 -0.88 -3.91
C LYS A 21 11.38 -0.58 -2.48
N ALA A 22 10.31 0.21 -2.31
CA ALA A 22 9.77 0.56 -1.00
C ALA A 22 9.35 -0.69 -0.21
N LYS A 23 8.73 -1.68 -0.86
CA LYS A 23 8.44 -3.00 -0.26
C LYS A 23 9.70 -3.65 0.26
N ARG A 24 10.75 -3.78 -0.56
CA ARG A 24 12.02 -4.40 -0.13
C ARG A 24 12.66 -3.66 1.04
N GLU A 25 12.61 -2.33 1.04
CA GLU A 25 13.12 -1.52 2.14
C GLU A 25 12.30 -1.70 3.41
N ALA A 26 10.97 -1.71 3.32
CA ALA A 26 10.08 -1.91 4.45
C ALA A 26 10.24 -3.31 5.06
N GLU A 27 10.34 -4.35 4.23
CA GLU A 27 10.57 -5.73 4.66
C GLU A 27 11.96 -5.89 5.32
N ARG A 28 12.98 -5.13 4.88
CA ARG A 28 14.31 -5.11 5.51
C ARG A 28 14.34 -4.36 6.84
N ASN A 29 13.53 -3.31 6.99
CA ASN A 29 13.43 -2.52 8.21
C ASN A 29 12.41 -3.09 9.21
N LEU A 30 11.69 -4.16 8.83
CA LEU A 30 10.78 -4.83 9.73
C LEU A 30 11.57 -5.42 10.90
N SER A 31 11.22 -5.06 12.13
CA SER A 31 11.80 -5.68 13.32
C SER A 31 11.57 -7.20 13.30
N GLN A 32 12.59 -7.97 13.65
CA GLN A 32 12.51 -9.42 13.81
C GLN A 32 11.29 -9.79 14.67
N GLY A 33 10.41 -10.63 14.12
CA GLY A 33 9.17 -11.06 14.78
C GLY A 33 7.88 -10.40 14.29
N ARG A 34 7.94 -9.32 13.47
CA ARG A 34 6.75 -8.71 12.84
C ARG A 34 6.48 -9.19 11.41
N GLU A 35 7.39 -9.98 10.85
CA GLU A 35 7.30 -10.56 9.49
C GLU A 35 6.08 -11.44 9.27
N ASN A 36 5.61 -12.14 10.31
CA ASN A 36 4.39 -12.94 10.25
C ASN A 36 3.09 -12.13 10.40
N VAL A 37 3.20 -10.85 10.78
CA VAL A 37 2.04 -10.00 11.09
C VAL A 37 1.85 -8.94 10.01
N ILE A 38 2.94 -8.37 9.48
CA ILE A 38 2.90 -7.29 8.50
C ILE A 38 3.39 -7.83 7.16
N ARG A 39 2.55 -7.71 6.13
CA ARG A 39 2.88 -8.08 4.76
C ARG A 39 2.71 -6.88 3.83
N TYR A 40 3.78 -6.49 3.14
CA TYR A 40 3.71 -5.47 2.11
C TYR A 40 3.44 -6.09 0.74
N GLU A 41 2.44 -5.55 0.05
CA GLU A 41 2.08 -6.01 -1.29
C GLU A 41 1.94 -4.82 -2.24
N CYS A 42 2.42 -5.04 -3.46
CA CYS A 42 2.36 -4.09 -4.56
C CYS A 42 1.42 -4.67 -5.59
N GLY A 43 0.32 -3.98 -5.83
CA GLY A 43 -0.68 -4.39 -6.80
C GLY A 43 -1.36 -3.17 -7.39
N GLN A 44 -1.96 -3.38 -8.55
CA GLN A 44 -2.81 -2.38 -9.18
C GLN A 44 -4.24 -2.63 -8.70
N VAL A 45 -4.78 -1.69 -7.94
CA VAL A 45 -6.16 -1.73 -7.47
C VAL A 45 -6.93 -0.61 -8.14
N LYS A 46 -8.21 -0.82 -8.43
CA LYS A 46 -9.08 0.29 -8.82
C LYS A 46 -9.56 0.97 -7.55
N ALA A 47 -9.23 2.24 -7.40
CA ALA A 47 -9.65 3.05 -6.28
C ALA A 47 -10.33 4.32 -6.77
N GLU A 48 -11.36 4.75 -6.05
CA GLU A 48 -11.93 6.08 -6.18
C GLU A 48 -10.92 7.07 -5.60
N LEU A 49 -10.41 7.95 -6.46
CA LEU A 49 -9.53 9.04 -6.07
C LEU A 49 -10.37 10.30 -5.88
N ARG A 50 -10.19 10.99 -4.76
CA ARG A 50 -10.76 12.32 -4.56
C ARG A 50 -9.65 13.35 -4.39
N PRO A 51 -9.79 14.52 -5.00
CA PRO A 51 -8.89 15.63 -4.72
C PRO A 51 -9.13 16.11 -3.28
N ASP A 52 -8.06 16.21 -2.52
CA ASP A 52 -8.06 16.88 -1.22
C ASP A 52 -8.10 18.41 -1.42
N SER A 53 -8.26 19.18 -0.34
CA SER A 53 -8.38 20.64 -0.43
C SER A 53 -7.15 21.34 -1.03
N GLU A 54 -6.01 20.63 -1.12
CA GLU A 54 -4.75 21.06 -1.73
C GLU A 54 -4.57 20.58 -3.19
N GLY A 55 -5.58 19.92 -3.79
CA GLY A 55 -5.53 19.43 -5.18
C GLY A 55 -4.79 18.09 -5.36
N ASN A 56 -4.24 17.53 -4.28
CA ASN A 56 -3.64 16.21 -4.31
C ASN A 56 -4.71 15.12 -4.36
N LEU A 57 -4.61 14.21 -5.32
CA LEU A 57 -5.45 13.02 -5.37
C LEU A 57 -5.12 12.16 -4.15
N LYS A 58 -6.14 11.78 -3.37
CA LYS A 58 -6.06 10.75 -2.33
C LYS A 58 -6.98 9.59 -2.66
N ILE A 59 -6.57 8.39 -2.27
CA ILE A 59 -7.44 7.21 -2.33
C ILE A 59 -8.55 7.42 -1.30
N TYR A 60 -9.77 7.62 -1.78
CA TYR A 60 -10.95 7.72 -0.92
C TYR A 60 -11.50 6.34 -0.59
N LYS A 61 -11.55 5.44 -1.59
CA LYS A 61 -12.03 4.08 -1.42
C LYS A 61 -11.42 3.15 -2.45
N ILE A 62 -11.00 1.96 -2.03
CA ILE A 62 -10.62 0.89 -2.96
C ILE A 62 -11.93 0.22 -3.43
N LEU A 63 -12.20 0.26 -4.74
CA LEU A 63 -13.42 -0.25 -5.37
C LEU A 63 -13.26 -1.71 -5.81
N GLU A 64 -12.10 -2.04 -6.36
CA GLU A 64 -11.78 -3.36 -6.90
C GLU A 64 -10.38 -3.73 -6.39
N ASP A 65 -10.38 -4.60 -5.40
CA ASP A 65 -9.18 -5.24 -4.85
C ASP A 65 -8.99 -6.53 -5.64
N LYS A 66 -8.06 -6.51 -6.61
CA LYS A 66 -7.74 -7.71 -7.38
C LYS A 66 -6.66 -8.49 -6.63
N TYR A 67 -7.03 -9.06 -5.49
CA TYR A 67 -6.22 -10.02 -4.75
C TYR A 67 -6.99 -11.32 -4.55
#